data_AF-S5AHT4-F1
#
_entry.id   AF-S5AHT4-F1
#
_cell.length_a   1.000
_cell.length_b   1.000
_cell.length_c   1.000
_cell.angle_alpha   90.00
_cell.angle_beta   90.00
_cell.angle_gamma   90.00
#
_symmetry.space_group_name_H-M   'P 1'
#
loop_
_entity.id
_entity.type
_entity.pdbx_description
1 polymer ?
#
loop_
_entity_poly.entity_id
_entity_poly.type
_entity_poly.pdbx_seq_one_letter_code
_entity_poly.pdbx_strand_id
1 'polypeptide(L)'
;MRFSTDLPTPVKYFNPAIKEEYKKIEKIAENKLIEMAPEAFREDYAALIDHHYHSEEEAFIVKAADVLCAYLKTLEELAAGNQEFKLAKKRLDKTLKEYHSEEVDYFLTRYVPSFSLSLDEITQDDM
;
A
#
# COMPACT_ATOMS: atom_id res chain seq x y z
N MET A 1 -16.45 -11.34 6.37
CA MET A 1 -17.03 -11.09 5.04
C MET A 1 -16.24 -9.95 4.41
N ARG A 2 -15.51 -10.14 3.31
CA ARG A 2 -14.80 -9.05 2.59
C ARG A 2 -15.83 -8.35 1.70
N PHE A 3 -16.07 -7.05 1.92
CA PHE A 3 -17.13 -6.30 1.23
C PHE A 3 -16.70 -5.67 -0.10
N SER A 4 -15.38 -5.54 -0.36
CA SER A 4 -14.84 -5.19 -1.67
C SER A 4 -13.67 -6.12 -2.02
N THR A 5 -13.66 -6.61 -3.26
CA THR A 5 -12.47 -7.22 -3.87
C THR A 5 -11.58 -6.09 -4.37
N ASP A 6 -10.29 -6.16 -4.05
CA ASP A 6 -9.33 -5.14 -4.47
C ASP A 6 -9.32 -5.02 -6.00
N LEU A 7 -9.68 -3.83 -6.50
CA LEU A 7 -9.55 -3.54 -7.92
C LEU A 7 -8.11 -3.10 -8.21
N PRO A 8 -7.52 -3.56 -9.33
CA PRO A 8 -6.19 -3.09 -9.72
C PRO A 8 -6.17 -1.57 -9.81
N THR A 9 -5.13 -0.93 -9.25
CA THR A 9 -4.93 0.52 -9.27
C THR A 9 -5.19 1.16 -10.65
N PRO A 10 -4.75 0.59 -11.80
CA PRO A 10 -5.04 1.19 -13.10
C PRO A 10 -6.53 1.34 -13.43
N VAL A 11 -7.40 0.48 -12.88
CA VAL A 11 -8.84 0.54 -13.11
C VAL A 11 -9.51 1.54 -12.18
N LYS A 12 -9.09 1.59 -10.90
CA LYS A 12 -9.61 2.57 -9.90
C LYS A 12 -9.40 4.02 -10.34
N TYR A 13 -8.32 4.30 -11.06
CA TYR A 13 -7.93 5.65 -11.48
C TYR A 13 -8.07 5.87 -12.99
N PHE A 14 -8.86 5.04 -13.70
CA PHE A 14 -9.04 5.14 -15.16
C PHE A 14 -9.64 6.48 -15.58
N ASN A 15 -10.64 6.99 -14.85
CA ASN A 15 -11.14 8.35 -15.01
C ASN A 15 -11.63 8.93 -13.65
N PRO A 16 -11.81 10.27 -13.55
CA PRO A 16 -12.25 10.91 -12.31
C PRO A 16 -13.62 10.42 -11.81
N ALA A 17 -14.56 10.15 -12.72
CA ALA A 17 -15.90 9.68 -12.36
C ALA A 17 -15.88 8.29 -11.69
N ILE A 18 -15.11 7.34 -12.23
CA ILE A 18 -14.94 5.99 -11.65
C ILE A 18 -14.27 6.11 -10.28
N LYS A 19 -13.26 6.98 -10.15
CA LYS A 19 -12.58 7.22 -8.87
C LYS A 19 -13.55 7.72 -7.80
N GLU A 20 -14.41 8.69 -8.14
CA GLU A 20 -15.42 9.22 -7.21
C GLU A 20 -16.46 8.18 -6.82
N GLU A 21 -16.99 7.44 -7.79
CA GLU A 21 -17.94 6.35 -7.50
C GLU A 21 -17.31 5.25 -6.64
N TYR A 22 -16.03 4.94 -6.87
CA TYR A 22 -15.32 3.97 -6.07
C TYR A 22 -15.15 4.43 -4.61
N LYS A 23 -14.81 5.71 -4.39
CA LYS A 23 -14.76 6.29 -3.03
C LYS A 23 -16.10 6.19 -2.30
N LYS A 24 -17.21 6.38 -3.01
CA LYS A 24 -18.56 6.19 -2.41
C LYS A 24 -18.77 4.74 -2.00
N ILE A 25 -18.35 3.78 -2.82
CA ILE A 25 -18.44 2.35 -2.51
C ILE A 25 -17.58 2.01 -1.28
N GLU A 26 -16.34 2.52 -1.20
CA GLU A 26 -15.47 2.34 -0.04
C GLU A 26 -16.13 2.89 1.24
N LYS A 27 -16.70 4.10 1.19
CA LYS A 27 -17.39 4.69 2.34
C LYS A 27 -18.60 3.86 2.81
N ILE A 28 -19.36 3.31 1.89
CA ILE A 28 -20.47 2.40 2.23
C ILE A 28 -19.93 1.12 2.90
N ALA A 29 -18.80 0.58 2.43
CA ALA A 29 -18.18 -0.60 3.02
C ALA A 29 -17.62 -0.33 4.42
N GLU A 30 -16.95 0.80 4.63
CA GLU A 30 -16.46 1.25 5.94
C GLU A 30 -17.62 1.36 6.94
N ASN A 31 -18.69 2.08 6.59
CA ASN A 31 -19.85 2.25 7.47
C ASN A 31 -20.49 0.90 7.83
N LYS A 32 -20.62 -0.01 6.87
CA LYS A 32 -21.12 -1.38 7.15
C LYS A 32 -20.22 -2.14 8.11
N LEU A 33 -18.89 -2.03 7.97
CA LEU A 33 -17.95 -2.69 8.89
C LEU A 33 -18.07 -2.14 10.32
N ILE A 34 -18.25 -0.83 10.45
CA ILE A 34 -18.45 -0.15 11.74
C ILE A 34 -19.79 -0.57 12.36
N GLU A 35 -20.87 -0.63 11.57
CA GLU A 35 -22.19 -1.07 12.04
C GLU A 35 -22.20 -2.53 12.54
N MET A 36 -21.33 -3.38 12.00
CA MET A 36 -21.16 -4.77 12.44
C MET A 36 -20.46 -4.90 13.81
N ALA A 37 -19.76 -3.87 14.27
CA ALA A 37 -19.17 -3.87 15.61
C ALA A 37 -20.27 -3.77 16.69
N PRO A 38 -20.09 -4.41 17.87
CA PRO A 38 -20.97 -4.19 19.01
C PRO A 38 -21.06 -2.70 19.36
N GLU A 39 -22.23 -2.24 19.77
CA GLU A 39 -22.50 -0.82 20.01
C GLU A 39 -21.48 -0.15 20.94
N ALA A 40 -21.05 -0.87 21.98
CA ALA A 40 -20.05 -0.38 22.94
C ALA A 40 -18.66 -0.11 22.35
N PHE A 41 -18.32 -0.71 21.20
CA PHE A 41 -17.00 -0.56 20.55
C PHE A 41 -17.08 0.16 19.19
N ARG A 42 -18.28 0.63 18.79
CA ARG A 42 -18.49 1.16 17.45
C ARG A 42 -17.61 2.38 17.18
N GLU A 43 -17.44 3.25 18.17
CA GLU A 43 -16.56 4.43 18.08
C GLU A 43 -15.08 4.03 17.99
N ASP A 44 -14.64 3.02 18.76
CA ASP A 44 -13.26 2.52 18.70
C ASP A 44 -12.92 1.98 17.31
N TYR A 45 -13.84 1.23 16.70
CA TYR A 45 -13.67 0.73 15.33
C TYR A 45 -13.81 1.85 14.29
N ALA A 46 -14.68 2.83 14.51
CA ALA A 46 -14.83 3.98 13.60
C ALA A 46 -13.52 4.77 13.50
N ALA A 47 -12.85 5.04 14.62
CA ALA A 47 -11.56 5.73 14.64
C ALA A 47 -10.47 5.00 13.83
N LEU A 48 -10.55 3.69 13.69
CA LEU A 48 -9.59 2.87 12.94
C LEU A 48 -9.96 2.68 11.47
N ILE A 49 -11.26 2.59 11.16
CA ILE A 49 -11.76 2.21 9.82
C ILE A 49 -12.17 3.42 8.99
N ASP A 50 -12.81 4.42 9.60
CA ASP A 50 -13.30 5.58 8.87
C ASP A 50 -12.17 6.56 8.62
N HIS A 51 -11.83 6.72 7.33
CA HIS A 51 -10.75 7.58 6.88
C HIS A 51 -10.92 9.07 7.26
N HIS A 52 -12.12 9.51 7.67
CA HIS A 52 -12.34 10.88 8.16
C HIS A 52 -11.64 11.16 9.51
N TYR A 53 -11.29 10.12 10.27
CA TYR A 53 -10.55 10.27 11.52
C TYR A 53 -9.02 10.34 11.33
N HIS A 54 -8.54 10.11 10.11
CA HIS A 54 -7.10 10.08 9.83
C HIS A 54 -6.67 11.42 9.25
N SER A 55 -5.55 11.93 9.75
CA SER A 55 -4.90 13.12 9.20
C SER A 55 -4.37 12.85 7.79
N GLU A 56 -4.16 13.92 7.02
CA GLU A 56 -3.54 13.81 5.69
C GLU A 56 -2.12 13.21 5.78
N GLU A 57 -1.40 13.46 6.87
CA GLU A 57 -0.06 12.90 7.12
C GLU A 57 -0.12 11.38 7.37
N GLU A 58 -1.01 10.90 8.24
CA GLU A 58 -1.21 9.47 8.47
C GLU A 58 -1.65 8.76 7.17
N ALA A 59 -2.60 9.37 6.44
CA ALA A 59 -3.05 8.85 5.17
C ALA A 59 -1.90 8.78 4.15
N PHE A 60 -1.02 9.79 4.11
CA PHE A 60 0.16 9.80 3.25
C PHE A 60 1.13 8.67 3.63
N ILE A 61 1.50 8.55 4.90
CA ILE A 61 2.44 7.52 5.38
C ILE A 61 1.91 6.12 5.05
N VAL A 62 0.64 5.85 5.31
CA VAL A 62 0.02 4.54 5.00
C VAL A 62 0.02 4.28 3.50
N LYS A 63 -0.24 5.28 2.66
CA LYS A 63 -0.17 5.13 1.21
C LYS A 63 1.25 4.93 0.69
N ALA A 64 2.23 5.65 1.23
CA ALA A 64 3.63 5.44 0.89
C ALA A 64 4.09 4.03 1.26
N ALA A 65 3.70 3.54 2.46
CA ALA A 65 3.97 2.17 2.90
C ALA A 65 3.33 1.12 1.97
N ASP A 66 2.08 1.32 1.54
CA ASP A 66 1.40 0.42 0.59
C ASP A 66 2.15 0.36 -0.76
N VAL A 67 2.59 1.50 -1.28
CA VAL A 67 3.39 1.57 -2.51
C VAL A 67 4.75 0.88 -2.34
N LEU A 68 5.42 1.06 -1.19
CA LEU A 68 6.67 0.37 -0.87
C LEU A 68 6.48 -1.15 -0.81
N CYS A 69 5.43 -1.64 -0.14
CA CYS A 69 5.10 -3.06 -0.10
C CYS A 69 4.88 -3.64 -1.50
N ALA A 70 4.11 -2.94 -2.35
CA ALA A 70 3.90 -3.34 -3.73
C ALA A 70 5.23 -3.37 -4.51
N TYR A 71 6.11 -2.39 -4.29
CA TYR A 71 7.42 -2.31 -4.92
C TYR A 71 8.33 -3.47 -4.50
N LEU A 72 8.45 -3.74 -3.20
CA LEU A 72 9.20 -4.87 -2.66
C LEU A 72 8.70 -6.19 -3.24
N LYS A 73 7.38 -6.37 -3.35
CA LYS A 73 6.79 -7.56 -3.97
C LYS A 73 7.26 -7.74 -5.42
N THR A 74 7.42 -6.65 -6.18
CA THR A 74 7.96 -6.74 -7.54
C THR A 74 9.42 -7.19 -7.56
N LEU A 75 10.23 -6.79 -6.57
CA LEU A 75 11.64 -7.22 -6.48
C LEU A 75 11.73 -8.72 -6.19
N GLU A 76 10.94 -9.21 -5.23
CA GLU A 76 10.87 -10.64 -4.89
C GLU A 76 10.47 -11.49 -6.09
N GLU A 77 9.42 -11.09 -6.82
CA GLU A 77 8.95 -11.82 -8.01
C GLU A 77 10.00 -11.82 -9.12
N LEU A 78 10.69 -10.70 -9.33
CA LEU A 78 11.78 -10.63 -10.32
C LEU A 78 12.98 -11.50 -9.92
N ALA A 79 13.33 -11.54 -8.64
CA ALA A 79 14.37 -12.41 -8.10
C ALA A 79 13.99 -13.89 -8.24
N ALA A 80 12.72 -14.22 -8.08
CA ALA A 80 12.16 -15.55 -8.35
C ALA A 80 12.06 -15.89 -9.87
N GLY A 81 12.48 -14.98 -10.75
CA GLY A 81 12.51 -15.18 -12.20
C GLY A 81 11.22 -14.75 -12.93
N ASN A 82 10.20 -14.26 -12.23
CA ASN A 82 8.94 -13.84 -12.83
C ASN A 82 9.05 -12.48 -13.53
N GLN A 83 9.27 -12.52 -14.85
CA GLN A 83 9.50 -11.31 -15.65
C GLN A 83 8.24 -10.48 -15.92
N GLU A 84 7.03 -10.98 -15.61
CA GLU A 84 5.78 -10.22 -15.79
C GLU A 84 5.75 -8.95 -14.93
N PHE A 85 6.49 -8.95 -13.81
CA PHE A 85 6.56 -7.84 -12.87
C PHE A 85 7.47 -6.68 -13.32
N LYS A 86 8.21 -6.80 -14.43
CA LYS A 86 9.07 -5.72 -14.95
C LYS A 86 8.30 -4.43 -15.21
N LEU A 87 7.13 -4.54 -15.81
CA LEU A 87 6.31 -3.37 -16.13
C LEU A 87 5.71 -2.74 -14.86
N ALA A 88 5.27 -3.58 -13.90
CA ALA A 88 4.76 -3.14 -12.61
C ALA A 88 5.84 -2.39 -11.82
N LYS A 89 7.06 -2.95 -11.73
CA LYS A 89 8.21 -2.29 -11.10
C LYS A 89 8.46 -0.91 -11.70
N LYS A 90 8.54 -0.80 -13.04
CA LYS A 90 8.81 0.47 -13.71
C LYS A 90 7.72 1.53 -13.44
N ARG A 91 6.47 1.12 -13.21
CA ARG A 91 5.39 2.04 -12.82
C ARG A 91 5.58 2.48 -11.36
N LEU A 92 5.83 1.54 -10.46
CA LEU A 92 6.07 1.82 -9.04
C LEU A 92 7.33 2.67 -8.81
N ASP A 93 8.38 2.51 -9.61
CA ASP A 93 9.57 3.39 -9.61
C ASP A 93 9.20 4.86 -9.88
N LYS A 94 8.14 5.12 -10.66
CA LYS A 94 7.64 6.48 -10.89
C LYS A 94 6.77 6.95 -9.74
N THR A 95 5.86 6.09 -9.28
CA THR A 95 4.96 6.39 -8.16
C THR A 95 5.76 6.72 -6.88
N LEU A 96 6.82 5.96 -6.57
CA LEU A 96 7.67 6.24 -5.40
C LEU A 96 8.37 7.61 -5.48
N LYS A 97 8.71 8.09 -6.69
CA LYS A 97 9.24 9.46 -6.86
C LYS A 97 8.19 10.53 -6.61
N GLU A 98 6.92 10.24 -6.88
CA GLU A 98 5.81 11.15 -6.59
C GLU A 98 5.52 11.17 -5.08
N TYR A 99 5.63 10.04 -4.40
CA TYR A 99 5.49 9.88 -2.93
C TYR A 99 6.81 10.10 -2.16
N HIS A 100 7.68 10.99 -2.66
CA HIS A 100 8.95 11.27 -1.99
C HIS A 100 8.74 11.91 -0.61
N SER A 101 9.51 11.44 0.36
CA SER A 101 9.67 12.04 1.69
C SER A 101 10.96 11.53 2.32
N GLU A 102 11.44 12.19 3.38
CA GLU A 102 12.70 11.81 4.03
C GLU A 102 12.68 10.35 4.53
N GLU A 103 11.56 9.93 5.10
CA GLU A 103 11.36 8.56 5.59
C GLU A 103 11.25 7.52 4.47
N VAL A 104 10.60 7.85 3.34
CA VAL A 104 10.53 6.95 2.17
C VAL A 104 11.91 6.80 1.54
N ASP A 105 12.64 7.90 1.36
CA ASP A 105 13.99 7.90 0.79
C ASP A 105 14.97 7.15 1.70
N TYR A 106 14.87 7.36 3.02
CA TYR A 106 15.64 6.59 3.99
C TYR A 106 15.35 5.09 3.87
N PHE A 107 14.08 4.71 3.75
CA PHE A 107 13.72 3.30 3.63
C PHE A 107 14.26 2.67 2.34
N LEU A 108 14.11 3.37 1.22
CA LEU A 108 14.61 2.97 -0.09
C LEU A 108 16.13 2.82 -0.13
N THR A 109 16.86 3.70 0.56
CA THR A 109 18.33 3.65 0.56
C THR A 109 18.87 2.65 1.57
N ARG A 110 18.24 2.51 2.74
CA ARG A 110 18.77 1.70 3.84
C ARG A 110 18.33 0.24 3.82
N TYR A 111 17.08 -0.06 3.42
CA TYR A 111 16.51 -1.40 3.57
C TYR A 111 16.30 -2.12 2.24
N VAL A 112 15.88 -1.41 1.19
CA VAL A 112 15.57 -2.05 -0.11
C VAL A 112 16.74 -2.85 -0.72
N PRO A 113 18.02 -2.40 -0.65
CA PRO A 113 19.11 -3.19 -1.21
C PRO A 113 19.17 -4.63 -0.66
N SER A 114 18.83 -4.82 0.61
CA SER A 114 18.82 -6.13 1.26
C SER A 114 17.77 -7.09 0.69
N PHE A 115 16.72 -6.60 0.03
CA PHE A 115 15.71 -7.45 -0.63
C PHE A 115 16.20 -8.05 -1.95
N SER A 116 17.35 -7.62 -2.45
CA SER A 116 18.01 -8.22 -3.63
C SER A 116 19.10 -9.22 -3.26
N LEU A 117 19.37 -9.40 -1.96
CA LEU A 117 20.37 -10.33 -1.44
C LEU A 117 19.72 -11.71 -1.18
N SER A 118 20.48 -12.76 -1.42
CA SER A 118 20.19 -14.12 -0.97
C SER A 118 20.37 -14.25 0.55
N LEU A 119 19.81 -15.31 1.14
CA LEU A 119 19.97 -15.60 2.58
C LEU A 119 21.45 -15.72 2.99
N ASP A 120 22.28 -16.28 2.11
CA ASP A 120 23.72 -16.39 2.35
C ASP A 120 24.40 -15.00 2.33
N GLU A 121 24.00 -14.11 1.42
CA GLU A 121 24.52 -12.73 1.35
C GLU A 121 24.06 -11.86 2.54
N ILE A 122 22.86 -12.12 3.09
CA ILE A 122 22.35 -11.43 4.28
C ILE A 122 23.12 -11.85 5.55
N THR A 123 23.60 -13.08 5.61
CA THR A 123 24.29 -13.63 6.80
C THR A 123 25.80 -13.42 6.79
N GLN A 124 26.36 -12.87 5.72
CA GLN A 124 27.80 -12.65 5.57
C GLN A 124 28.29 -11.23 5.91
N ASP A 125 27.39 -10.27 6.15
CA ASP A 125 27.76 -8.90 6.53
C ASP A 125 27.69 -8.68 8.05
N ASP A 126 28.65 -9.27 8.76
CA ASP A 126 29.07 -8.90 10.13
C ASP A 126 30.53 -9.35 10.37
N MET A 127 31.45 -8.97 9.48
CA MET A 127 32.91 -8.99 9.69
C MET A 127 33.59 -7.70 9.23
#